data_AF-A0A7S2TKC8-F1
#
_entry.id   AF-A0A7S2TKC8-F1
#
_cell.length_a   1.000
_cell.length_b   1.000
_cell.length_c   1.000
_cell.angle_alpha   90.00
_cell.angle_beta   90.00
_cell.angle_gamma   90.00
#
_symmetry.space_group_name_H-M   'P 1'
#
loop_
_entity.id
_entity.type
_entity.pdbx_description
1 polymer ?
#
loop_
_entity_poly.entity_id
_entity_poly.type
_entity_poly.pdbx_seq_one_letter_code
_entity_poly.pdbx_strand_id
1 'polypeptide(L)'
;SAPWDDDWFVTRAAAVLRQTYLTHTFCSVGKLRRHFGGKKNMGHRPWRTKLAAGGNIRKAFHELRRVGLVEKHPDGRGWRCTEEGESYLEELSYNISKMMPPNIDDPNGPEDLTCEYMLDWENARADMATRKLRYLNYDNYDEDVEEDRKAREDEGEAYDPVTKQWYEPGQKPETAAKDVQLSLEDVAEAERQLAQDEDEAVGDDDDGDDDD
;
A
#
# COMPACT_ATOMS: atom_id res chain seq x y z
N SER A 1 -13.55 21.22 -4.75
CA SER A 1 -12.08 21.10 -4.70
C SER A 1 -11.77 19.63 -4.80
N ALA A 2 -10.89 19.25 -5.72
CA ALA A 2 -10.31 17.92 -5.73
C ALA A 2 -9.37 17.79 -4.50
N PRO A 3 -9.17 16.57 -3.97
CA PRO A 3 -8.14 16.31 -2.96
C PRO A 3 -6.75 16.61 -3.52
N TRP A 4 -5.84 17.02 -2.63
CA TRP A 4 -4.45 17.35 -2.99
C TRP A 4 -3.53 16.13 -3.04
N ASP A 5 -3.86 15.09 -2.27
CA ASP A 5 -3.14 13.83 -2.21
C ASP A 5 -3.61 12.91 -3.35
N ASP A 6 -2.67 12.32 -4.09
CA ASP A 6 -2.95 11.40 -5.20
C ASP A 6 -3.60 10.09 -4.72
N ASP A 7 -3.26 9.63 -3.51
CA ASP A 7 -3.76 8.40 -2.90
C ASP A 7 -5.05 8.59 -2.10
N TRP A 8 -5.73 9.73 -2.29
CA TRP A 8 -6.97 10.07 -1.58
C TRP A 8 -8.06 9.01 -1.77
N PHE A 9 -8.10 8.33 -2.92
CA PHE A 9 -9.11 7.31 -3.20
C PHE A 9 -8.85 6.03 -2.42
N VAL A 10 -7.59 5.61 -2.26
CA VAL A 10 -7.21 4.44 -1.47
C VAL A 10 -7.55 4.70 0.00
N THR A 11 -7.19 5.87 0.51
CA THR A 11 -7.57 6.32 1.86
C THR A 11 -9.09 6.32 2.05
N ARG A 12 -9.84 6.76 1.04
CA ARG A 12 -11.31 6.72 1.08
C ARG A 12 -11.85 5.28 1.07
N ALA A 13 -11.27 4.39 0.27
CA ALA A 13 -11.69 3.00 0.20
C ALA A 13 -11.43 2.28 1.53
N ALA A 14 -10.26 2.47 2.13
CA ALA A 14 -9.94 1.95 3.46
C ALA A 14 -10.92 2.46 4.54
N ALA A 15 -11.25 3.76 4.51
CA ALA A 15 -12.24 4.32 5.43
C ALA A 15 -13.65 3.74 5.22
N VAL A 16 -14.04 3.49 3.97
CA VAL A 16 -15.32 2.83 3.63
C VAL A 16 -15.36 1.42 4.19
N LEU A 17 -14.30 0.62 3.98
CA LEU A 17 -14.17 -0.75 4.48
C LEU A 17 -14.24 -0.81 6.02
N ARG A 18 -13.51 0.09 6.70
CA ARG A 18 -13.59 0.20 8.16
C ARG A 18 -14.99 0.55 8.64
N GLN A 19 -15.66 1.51 7.99
CA GLN A 19 -17.00 1.90 8.37
C GLN A 19 -18.04 0.79 8.12
N THR A 20 -17.83 -0.06 7.11
CA THR A 20 -18.67 -1.23 6.89
C THR A 20 -18.49 -2.28 7.98
N TYR A 21 -17.25 -2.56 8.40
CA TYR A 21 -16.96 -3.46 9.53
C TYR A 21 -17.63 -3.00 10.83
N LEU A 22 -17.48 -1.72 11.19
CA LEU A 22 -18.10 -1.15 12.40
C LEU A 22 -19.63 -1.15 12.37
N THR A 23 -20.22 -1.22 11.18
CA THR A 23 -21.68 -1.24 11.04
C THR A 23 -22.15 -2.68 10.96
N HIS A 24 -22.29 -3.35 12.12
CA HIS A 24 -22.67 -4.77 12.29
C HIS A 24 -23.90 -5.29 11.50
N THR A 25 -24.65 -4.42 10.83
CA THR A 25 -25.82 -4.79 10.02
C THR A 25 -25.49 -4.66 8.53
N PHE A 26 -25.72 -3.50 7.95
CA PHE A 26 -25.43 -3.24 6.55
C PHE A 26 -25.14 -1.75 6.34
N CYS A 27 -24.26 -1.47 5.39
CA CYS A 27 -23.87 -0.12 5.03
C CYS A 27 -24.47 0.28 3.69
N SER A 28 -25.26 1.36 3.70
CA SER A 28 -25.81 1.95 2.49
C SER A 28 -24.99 3.16 2.05
N VAL A 29 -24.94 3.40 0.74
CA VAL A 29 -24.28 4.58 0.18
C VAL A 29 -24.84 5.87 0.80
N GLY A 30 -26.14 5.93 1.08
CA GLY A 30 -26.77 7.07 1.74
C GLY A 30 -26.26 7.32 3.17
N LYS A 31 -25.98 6.26 3.94
CA LYS A 31 -25.40 6.36 5.29
C LYS A 31 -23.96 6.88 5.22
N LEU A 32 -23.14 6.32 4.33
CA LEU A 32 -21.77 6.79 4.13
C LEU A 32 -21.70 8.22 3.61
N ARG A 33 -22.63 8.64 2.75
CA ARG A 33 -22.71 10.03 2.29
C ARG A 33 -23.00 11.02 3.40
N ARG A 34 -23.70 10.61 4.47
CA ARG A 34 -23.88 11.42 5.68
C ARG A 34 -22.62 11.39 6.54
N HIS A 35 -22.01 10.22 6.72
CA HIS A 35 -20.80 10.04 7.51
C HIS A 35 -19.61 10.83 6.98
N PHE A 36 -19.31 10.70 5.68
CA PHE A 36 -18.25 11.46 5.00
C PHE A 36 -18.69 12.86 4.53
N GLY A 37 -19.95 13.23 4.79
CA GLY A 37 -20.46 14.57 4.52
C GLY A 37 -19.87 15.57 5.49
N GLY A 38 -20.10 16.86 5.25
CA GLY A 38 -19.50 17.91 6.07
C GLY A 38 -20.24 19.22 5.99
N LYS A 39 -19.79 20.17 6.80
CA LYS A 39 -20.31 21.53 6.81
C LYS A 39 -19.74 22.28 5.61
N LYS A 40 -20.60 22.77 4.71
CA LYS A 40 -20.18 23.58 3.56
C LYS A 40 -20.41 25.06 3.86
N ASN A 41 -19.36 25.86 3.72
CA ASN A 41 -19.47 27.32 3.70
C ASN A 41 -20.22 27.76 2.43
N MET A 42 -21.24 28.59 2.59
CA MET A 42 -22.09 29.10 1.51
C MET A 42 -21.82 30.58 1.20
N GLY A 43 -20.66 31.10 1.63
CA GLY A 43 -20.29 32.50 1.50
C GLY A 43 -21.06 33.36 2.51
N HIS A 44 -21.90 34.26 2.04
CA HIS A 44 -22.71 35.15 2.88
C HIS A 44 -23.84 34.42 3.63
N ARG A 45 -24.32 33.29 3.09
CA ARG A 45 -25.40 32.51 3.73
C ARG A 45 -24.85 31.65 4.87
N PRO A 46 -25.64 31.38 5.93
CA PRO A 46 -25.21 30.53 7.02
C PRO A 46 -24.83 29.14 6.51
N TRP A 47 -23.89 28.54 7.21
CA TRP A 47 -23.34 27.23 6.89
C TRP A 47 -24.42 26.16 6.88
N ARG A 48 -24.33 25.23 5.92
CA ARG A 48 -25.25 24.09 5.81
C ARG A 48 -24.46 22.80 5.69
N THR A 49 -24.96 21.73 6.31
CA THR A 49 -24.42 20.39 6.12
C THR A 49 -24.74 19.91 4.71
N LYS A 50 -23.72 19.41 4.01
CA LYS A 50 -23.84 18.82 2.68
C LYS A 50 -23.35 17.38 2.71
N LEU A 51 -24.09 16.52 2.02
CA LEU A 51 -23.73 15.13 1.84
C LEU A 51 -22.50 15.01 0.95
N ALA A 52 -21.69 13.98 1.18
CA ALA A 52 -20.60 13.63 0.29
C ALA A 52 -21.12 13.26 -1.11
N ALA A 53 -20.22 13.35 -2.09
CA ALA A 53 -20.44 12.78 -3.40
C ALA A 53 -20.71 11.27 -3.25
N GLY A 54 -21.67 10.75 -4.02
CA GLY A 54 -21.98 9.30 -3.98
C GLY A 54 -21.13 8.47 -4.94
N GLY A 55 -20.54 9.10 -5.96
CA GLY A 55 -19.84 8.40 -7.05
C GLY A 55 -18.57 7.69 -6.57
N ASN A 56 -17.72 8.40 -5.82
CA ASN A 56 -16.52 7.82 -5.22
C ASN A 56 -16.82 6.67 -4.24
N ILE A 57 -17.86 6.79 -3.40
CA ILE A 57 -18.26 5.73 -2.46
C ILE A 57 -18.73 4.49 -3.21
N ARG A 58 -19.53 4.64 -4.29
CA ARG A 58 -19.94 3.51 -5.12
C ARG A 58 -18.76 2.86 -5.81
N LYS A 59 -17.85 3.66 -6.38
CA LYS A 59 -16.62 3.13 -7.00
C LYS A 59 -15.79 2.34 -5.99
N ALA A 60 -15.61 2.86 -4.78
CA ALA A 60 -14.92 2.15 -3.70
C ALA A 60 -15.57 0.79 -3.40
N PHE A 61 -16.90 0.71 -3.28
CA PHE A 61 -17.58 -0.57 -3.11
C PHE A 61 -17.39 -1.52 -4.28
N HIS A 62 -17.36 -1.01 -5.52
CA HIS A 62 -17.09 -1.85 -6.68
C HIS A 62 -15.68 -2.43 -6.66
N GLU A 63 -14.66 -1.65 -6.30
CA GLU A 63 -13.29 -2.15 -6.18
C GLU A 63 -13.14 -3.12 -5.00
N LEU A 64 -13.66 -2.76 -3.81
CA LEU A 64 -13.62 -3.64 -2.63
C LEU A 64 -14.34 -4.98 -2.87
N ARG A 65 -15.43 -4.95 -3.64
CA ARG A 65 -16.13 -6.17 -4.06
C ARG A 65 -15.29 -7.01 -5.03
N ARG A 66 -14.54 -6.38 -5.94
CA ARG A 66 -13.66 -7.11 -6.87
C ARG A 66 -12.55 -7.84 -6.12
N VAL A 67 -12.04 -7.25 -5.04
CA VAL A 67 -11.02 -7.85 -4.16
C VAL A 67 -11.60 -8.92 -3.22
N GLY A 68 -12.93 -8.94 -3.00
CA GLY A 68 -13.59 -9.94 -2.15
C GLY A 68 -13.83 -9.51 -0.69
N LEU A 69 -13.46 -8.28 -0.32
CA LEU A 69 -13.55 -7.78 1.07
C LEU A 69 -14.97 -7.35 1.49
N VAL A 70 -15.85 -7.12 0.52
CA VAL A 70 -17.22 -6.63 0.74
C VAL A 70 -18.18 -7.31 -0.21
N GLU A 71 -19.35 -7.69 0.29
CA GLU A 71 -20.41 -8.29 -0.49
C GLU A 71 -21.76 -7.57 -0.32
N LYS A 72 -22.72 -7.92 -1.17
CA LYS A 72 -24.09 -7.42 -1.02
C LYS A 72 -24.77 -8.18 0.10
N HIS A 73 -25.50 -7.45 0.96
CA HIS A 73 -26.33 -8.09 1.97
C HIS A 73 -27.44 -8.93 1.31
N PRO A 74 -27.82 -10.10 1.87
CA PRO A 74 -28.86 -10.98 1.30
C PRO A 74 -30.20 -10.26 1.07
N ASP A 75 -30.56 -9.33 1.95
CA ASP A 75 -31.78 -8.50 1.80
C ASP A 75 -31.73 -7.46 0.67
N GLY A 76 -30.59 -7.33 -0.02
CA GLY A 76 -30.40 -6.38 -1.13
C GLY A 76 -30.32 -4.89 -0.73
N ARG A 77 -30.41 -4.56 0.56
CA ARG A 77 -30.51 -3.17 1.06
C ARG A 77 -29.17 -2.44 1.25
N GLY A 78 -28.05 -3.10 0.99
CA GLY A 78 -26.73 -2.50 1.16
C GLY A 78 -25.58 -3.46 1.00
N TRP A 79 -24.45 -3.06 1.57
CA TRP A 79 -23.19 -3.79 1.55
C TRP A 79 -22.84 -4.27 2.96
N ARG A 80 -22.24 -5.45 3.06
CA ARG A 80 -21.73 -6.02 4.32
C ARG A 80 -20.27 -6.43 4.16
N CYS A 81 -19.51 -6.41 5.24
CA CYS A 81 -18.15 -6.96 5.25
C CYS A 81 -18.24 -8.48 5.04
N THR A 82 -17.31 -9.05 4.26
CA THR A 82 -17.14 -10.50 4.18
C THR A 82 -16.27 -10.97 5.33
N GLU A 83 -16.31 -12.26 5.67
CA GLU A 83 -15.45 -12.87 6.69
C GLU A 83 -13.95 -12.63 6.39
N GLU A 84 -13.55 -12.75 5.12
CA GLU A 84 -12.20 -12.40 4.65
C GLU A 84 -11.87 -10.92 4.90
N GLY A 85 -12.83 -10.02 4.67
CA GLY A 85 -12.66 -8.59 4.94
C GLY A 85 -12.53 -8.27 6.43
N GLU A 86 -13.22 -9.00 7.30
CA GLU A 86 -13.10 -8.86 8.75
C GLU A 86 -11.73 -9.35 9.23
N SER A 87 -11.32 -10.54 8.80
CA SER A 87 -10.02 -11.11 9.13
C SER A 87 -8.86 -10.22 8.66
N TYR A 88 -8.94 -9.67 7.45
CA TYR A 88 -7.94 -8.74 6.92
C TYR A 88 -7.79 -7.47 7.79
N LEU A 89 -8.91 -6.91 8.25
CA LEU A 89 -8.89 -5.73 9.12
C LEU A 89 -8.33 -6.05 10.51
N GLU A 90 -8.63 -7.24 11.03
CA GLU A 90 -8.12 -7.70 12.32
C GLU A 90 -6.61 -7.93 12.28
N GLU A 91 -6.10 -8.58 11.23
CA GLU A 91 -4.67 -8.77 10.99
C GLU A 91 -3.96 -7.41 10.86
N LEU A 92 -4.51 -6.51 10.04
CA LEU A 92 -3.95 -5.17 9.87
C LEU A 92 -3.95 -4.40 11.19
N SER A 93 -5.03 -4.47 11.96
CA SER A 93 -5.14 -3.83 13.28
C SER A 93 -4.10 -4.38 14.26
N TYR A 94 -3.90 -5.70 14.28
CA TYR A 94 -2.90 -6.35 15.11
C TYR A 94 -1.49 -5.88 14.75
N ASN A 95 -1.17 -5.84 13.46
CA ASN A 95 0.12 -5.37 12.96
C ASN A 95 0.38 -3.90 13.30
N ILE A 96 -0.64 -3.03 13.17
CA ILE A 96 -0.55 -1.62 13.58
C ILE A 96 -0.36 -1.49 15.09
N SER A 97 -1.10 -2.27 15.88
CA SER A 97 -0.99 -2.28 17.35
C SER A 97 0.40 -2.67 17.82
N LYS A 98 1.03 -3.65 17.16
CA LYS A 98 2.41 -4.06 17.45
C LYS A 98 3.45 -2.98 17.13
N MET A 99 3.19 -2.16 16.11
CA MET A 99 4.10 -1.10 15.67
C MET A 99 3.95 0.18 16.50
N MET A 100 2.79 0.40 17.12
CA MET A 100 2.53 1.58 17.93
C MET A 100 2.94 1.29 19.39
N PRO A 101 3.65 2.20 20.07
CA PRO A 101 3.92 2.00 21.49
C PRO A 101 2.59 1.90 22.25
N PRO A 102 2.52 1.07 23.31
CA PRO A 102 1.32 0.99 24.11
C PRO A 102 0.98 2.37 24.69
N ASN A 103 -0.31 2.61 24.89
CA ASN A 103 -0.79 3.87 25.42
C ASN A 103 -0.19 4.11 26.80
N ILE A 104 0.52 5.23 26.96
CA ILE A 104 1.21 5.59 28.21
C ILE A 104 0.21 5.70 29.38
N ASP A 105 -1.06 5.98 29.08
CA ASP A 105 -2.13 6.15 30.07
C ASP A 105 -2.96 4.87 30.33
N ASP A 106 -2.54 3.68 29.87
CA ASP A 106 -3.24 2.42 30.16
C ASP A 106 -2.90 1.92 31.58
N PRO A 107 -3.87 1.90 32.53
CA PRO A 107 -3.62 1.43 33.89
C PRO A 107 -3.36 -0.08 33.98
N ASN A 108 -3.56 -0.85 32.90
CA ASN A 108 -3.27 -2.29 32.83
C ASN A 108 -2.19 -2.61 31.78
N GLY A 109 -1.45 -1.60 31.30
CA GLY A 109 -0.32 -1.81 30.40
C GLY A 109 0.83 -2.55 31.09
N PRO A 110 1.76 -3.18 30.34
CA PRO A 110 2.95 -3.79 30.94
C PRO A 110 3.69 -2.70 31.73
N GLU A 111 3.87 -2.92 33.04
CA GLU A 111 4.47 -1.96 33.98
C GLU A 111 5.93 -1.60 33.60
N ASP A 112 6.50 -2.35 32.66
CA ASP A 112 7.89 -2.33 32.27
C ASP A 112 8.03 -1.70 30.86
N LEU A 113 7.60 -0.46 30.69
CA LEU A 113 8.06 0.40 29.59
C LEU A 113 9.51 0.78 29.87
N THR A 114 10.43 -0.17 29.70
CA THR A 114 11.86 0.07 29.89
C THR A 114 12.30 1.25 29.02
N CYS A 115 13.11 2.14 29.60
CA CYS A 115 13.59 3.36 28.94
C CYS A 115 14.27 3.10 27.58
N GLU A 116 14.70 1.87 27.33
CA GLU A 116 15.21 1.38 26.04
C GLU A 116 14.16 1.49 24.92
N TYR A 117 12.89 1.14 25.19
CA TYR A 117 11.77 1.24 24.24
C TYR A 117 11.32 2.71 24.01
N MET A 118 11.50 3.57 25.02
CA MET A 118 11.26 5.02 24.88
C MET A 118 12.38 5.70 24.09
N LEU A 119 13.63 5.25 24.22
CA LEU A 119 14.77 5.78 23.45
C LEU A 119 14.65 5.41 21.96
N ASP A 120 14.17 4.22 21.62
CA ASP A 120 13.87 3.85 20.23
C ASP A 120 12.73 4.68 19.63
N TRP A 121 11.71 5.01 20.44
CA TRP A 121 10.59 5.85 20.01
C TRP A 121 10.95 7.34 19.94
N GLU A 122 11.75 7.86 20.86
CA GLU A 122 12.29 9.22 20.78
C GLU A 122 13.26 9.37 19.61
N ASN A 123 14.08 8.36 19.32
CA ASN A 123 14.93 8.33 18.13
C ASN A 123 14.10 8.22 16.84
N ALA A 124 13.07 7.36 16.78
CA ALA A 124 12.18 7.26 15.62
C ALA A 124 11.29 8.52 15.44
N ARG A 125 10.90 9.17 16.54
CA ARG A 125 10.15 10.44 16.52
C ARG A 125 11.05 11.61 16.16
N ALA A 126 12.31 11.63 16.59
CA ALA A 126 13.30 12.63 16.20
C ALA A 126 13.67 12.47 14.71
N ASP A 127 13.80 11.25 14.20
CA ASP A 127 13.98 10.94 12.78
C ASP A 127 12.73 11.29 11.94
N MET A 128 11.52 10.96 12.41
CA MET A 128 10.28 11.39 11.77
C MET A 128 10.06 12.90 11.87
N ALA A 129 10.46 13.57 12.96
CA ALA A 129 10.31 15.02 13.13
C ALA A 129 11.35 15.79 12.32
N THR A 130 12.58 15.28 12.18
CA THR A 130 13.57 15.82 11.24
C THR A 130 13.15 15.57 9.79
N ARG A 131 12.60 14.40 9.45
CA ARG A 131 11.95 14.16 8.15
C ARG A 131 10.72 15.06 7.93
N LYS A 132 9.90 15.29 8.96
CA LYS A 132 8.66 16.09 8.86
C LYS A 132 8.93 17.60 8.90
N LEU A 133 10.00 18.06 9.53
CA LEU A 133 10.53 19.42 9.40
C LEU A 133 11.14 19.64 8.01
N ARG A 134 11.81 18.62 7.41
CA ARG A 134 12.14 18.59 5.97
C ARG A 134 10.89 18.72 5.08
N TYR A 135 9.78 18.09 5.43
CA TYR A 135 8.52 18.18 4.66
C TYR A 135 7.73 19.49 4.85
N LEU A 136 8.00 20.27 5.90
CA LEU A 136 7.23 21.46 6.24
C LEU A 136 7.97 22.79 5.99
N ASN A 137 9.27 22.76 5.69
CA ASN A 137 10.00 23.94 5.20
C ASN A 137 10.09 23.89 3.66
N TYR A 138 9.00 24.28 3.00
CA TYR A 138 8.79 24.13 1.55
C TYR A 138 9.52 25.18 0.67
N ASP A 139 10.37 26.04 1.26
CA ASP A 139 11.02 27.13 0.54
C ASP A 139 12.46 26.81 0.08
N ASN A 140 13.10 25.75 0.58
CA ASN A 140 14.51 25.41 0.30
C ASN A 140 14.77 23.92 -0.04
N TYR A 141 13.76 23.20 -0.51
CA TYR A 141 13.82 21.74 -0.74
C TYR A 141 14.95 21.30 -1.70
N ASP A 142 15.24 22.10 -2.73
CA ASP A 142 16.30 21.78 -3.70
C ASP A 142 17.71 22.05 -3.15
N GLU A 143 17.88 23.04 -2.25
CA GLU A 143 19.19 23.35 -1.65
C GLU A 143 19.59 22.32 -0.60
N ASP A 144 18.64 21.89 0.24
CA ASP A 144 18.89 20.93 1.33
C ASP A 144 19.15 19.50 0.80
N VAL A 145 18.51 19.11 -0.31
CA VAL A 145 18.75 17.81 -0.96
C VAL A 145 20.13 17.78 -1.63
N GLU A 146 20.54 18.89 -2.24
CA GLU A 146 21.86 18.98 -2.86
C GLU A 146 22.99 19.13 -1.84
N GLU A 147 22.74 19.72 -0.67
CA GLU A 147 23.71 19.74 0.42
C GLU A 147 23.94 18.34 1.02
N ASP A 148 22.87 17.57 1.24
CA ASP A 148 22.96 16.19 1.73
C ASP A 148 23.62 15.26 0.68
N ARG A 149 23.34 15.49 -0.62
CA ARG A 149 23.98 14.78 -1.73
C ARG A 149 25.47 15.10 -1.80
N LYS A 150 25.83 16.37 -1.70
CA LYS A 150 27.21 16.85 -1.73
C LYS A 150 28.01 16.39 -0.51
N ALA A 151 27.42 16.40 0.68
CA ALA A 151 28.06 15.89 1.89
C ALA A 151 28.41 14.39 1.77
N ARG A 152 27.49 13.59 1.21
CA ARG A 152 27.74 12.16 0.93
C ARG A 152 28.79 11.92 -0.16
N GLU A 153 28.78 12.74 -1.20
CA GLU A 153 29.83 12.72 -2.23
C GLU A 153 31.21 13.10 -1.65
N ASP A 154 31.27 14.07 -0.74
CA ASP A 154 32.50 14.50 -0.05
C ASP A 154 33.00 13.45 0.97
N GLU A 155 32.09 12.64 1.55
CA GLU A 155 32.40 11.45 2.37
C GLU A 155 32.80 10.22 1.53
N GLY A 156 32.66 10.31 0.20
CA GLY A 156 33.06 9.27 -0.75
C GLY A 156 32.00 8.19 -1.01
N GLU A 157 30.75 8.41 -0.59
CA GLU A 157 29.63 7.53 -0.90
C GLU A 157 29.24 7.65 -2.38
N ALA A 158 28.95 6.51 -3.02
CA ALA A 158 28.55 6.47 -4.42
C ALA A 158 27.02 6.33 -4.54
N TYR A 159 26.38 7.28 -5.22
CA TYR A 159 24.96 7.18 -5.57
C TYR A 159 24.77 6.36 -6.86
N ASP A 160 23.89 5.36 -6.82
CA ASP A 160 23.44 4.65 -8.02
C ASP A 160 22.12 5.24 -8.54
N PRO A 161 22.09 5.84 -9.75
CA PRO A 161 20.88 6.44 -10.29
C PRO A 161 19.81 5.42 -10.71
N VAL A 162 20.17 4.13 -10.86
CA VAL A 162 19.25 3.07 -11.28
C VAL A 162 18.46 2.53 -10.09
N THR A 163 19.16 2.15 -9.01
CA THR A 163 18.55 1.60 -7.79
C THR A 163 18.10 2.68 -6.81
N LYS A 164 18.56 3.92 -6.99
CA LYS A 164 18.36 5.05 -6.06
C LYS A 164 18.90 4.78 -4.65
N GLN A 165 19.94 3.94 -4.56
CA GLN A 165 20.60 3.57 -3.30
C GLN A 165 21.97 4.24 -3.20
N TRP A 166 22.37 4.55 -1.95
CA TRP A 166 23.70 5.03 -1.61
C TRP A 166 24.58 3.86 -1.15
N TYR A 167 25.83 3.86 -1.58
CA TYR A 167 26.82 2.84 -1.24
C TYR A 167 28.03 3.44 -0.53
N GLU A 168 28.51 2.77 0.51
CA GLU A 168 29.71 3.15 1.24
C GLU A 168 30.96 3.08 0.34
N PRO A 169 32.02 3.86 0.66
CA PRO A 169 33.26 3.86 -0.11
C PRO A 169 33.86 2.45 -0.23
N GLY A 170 33.87 1.90 -1.45
CA GLY A 170 34.37 0.56 -1.75
C GLY A 170 33.30 -0.53 -1.91
N GLN A 171 32.04 -0.25 -1.59
CA GLN A 171 30.89 -1.11 -1.89
C GLN A 171 30.25 -0.75 -3.24
N LYS A 172 30.99 -0.69 -4.35
CA LYS A 172 30.29 -0.57 -5.64
C LYS A 172 29.56 -1.89 -5.93
N PRO A 173 28.27 -1.88 -6.32
CA PRO A 173 27.58 -3.09 -6.73
C PRO A 173 28.20 -3.56 -8.05
N GLU A 174 29.11 -4.53 -7.98
CA GLU A 174 29.62 -5.23 -9.18
C GLU A 174 28.53 -6.07 -9.88
N THR A 175 27.32 -6.09 -9.31
CA THR A 175 26.29 -7.10 -9.53
C THR A 175 25.13 -6.66 -10.43
N ALA A 176 24.96 -5.37 -10.75
CA ALA A 176 23.83 -4.95 -11.61
C ALA A 176 24.02 -5.32 -13.10
N ALA A 177 25.25 -5.57 -13.57
CA ALA A 177 25.53 -5.87 -14.98
C ALA A 177 25.55 -7.38 -15.30
N LYS A 178 25.73 -8.26 -14.31
CA LYS A 178 25.80 -9.72 -14.52
C LYS A 178 24.45 -10.41 -14.40
N ASP A 179 23.57 -9.92 -13.53
CA ASP A 179 22.27 -10.55 -13.27
C ASP A 179 21.24 -10.32 -14.41
N VAL A 180 21.46 -9.31 -15.26
CA VAL A 180 20.65 -9.08 -16.47
C VAL A 180 21.05 -10.00 -17.63
N GLN A 181 22.29 -10.50 -17.65
CA GLN A 181 22.75 -11.40 -18.73
C GLN A 181 22.38 -12.87 -18.49
N LEU A 182 22.31 -13.28 -17.22
CA LEU A 182 21.95 -14.66 -16.87
C LEU A 182 20.50 -15.00 -17.27
N SER A 183 19.58 -14.03 -17.25
CA SER A 183 18.16 -14.26 -17.58
C SER A 183 17.86 -14.40 -19.07
N LEU A 184 18.73 -13.93 -19.96
CA LEU A 184 18.53 -14.03 -21.41
C LEU A 184 18.96 -15.40 -21.97
N GLU A 185 20.01 -15.97 -21.41
CA GLU A 185 20.47 -17.32 -21.79
C GLU A 185 19.51 -18.39 -21.27
N ASP A 186 19.02 -18.25 -20.03
CA ASP A 186 18.01 -19.15 -19.44
C ASP A 186 16.69 -19.13 -20.21
N VAL A 187 16.24 -17.95 -20.66
CA VAL A 187 15.03 -17.82 -21.51
C VAL A 187 15.24 -18.46 -22.89
N ALA A 188 16.43 -18.28 -23.49
CA ALA A 188 16.76 -18.88 -24.78
C ALA A 188 16.96 -20.41 -24.72
N GLU A 189 17.28 -20.96 -23.54
CA GLU A 189 17.35 -22.40 -23.30
C GLU A 189 15.96 -22.98 -23.10
N ALA A 190 15.08 -22.28 -22.36
CA ALA A 190 13.68 -22.67 -22.19
C ALA A 190 12.90 -22.68 -23.52
N GLU A 191 13.13 -21.70 -24.41
CA GLU A 191 12.51 -21.66 -25.74
C GLU A 191 13.00 -22.82 -26.64
N ARG A 192 14.27 -23.23 -26.50
CA ARG A 192 14.82 -24.38 -27.25
C ARG A 192 14.25 -25.71 -26.78
N GLN A 193 14.02 -25.86 -25.47
CA GLN A 193 13.42 -27.05 -24.90
C GLN A 193 11.98 -27.22 -25.38
N LEU A 194 11.20 -26.12 -25.38
CA LEU A 194 9.82 -26.13 -25.85
C LEU A 194 9.70 -26.53 -27.34
N ALA A 195 10.65 -26.10 -28.18
CA ALA A 195 10.69 -26.47 -29.59
C ALA A 195 11.03 -27.96 -29.82
N GLN A 196 11.86 -28.56 -28.97
CA GLN A 196 12.16 -30.00 -29.05
C GLN A 196 10.96 -30.86 -28.63
N ASP A 197 10.24 -30.41 -27.60
CA ASP A 197 9.05 -31.10 -27.10
C ASP A 197 7.87 -31.02 -28.10
N GLU A 198 7.77 -29.94 -28.89
CA GLU A 198 6.77 -29.79 -29.96
C GLU A 198 7.05 -30.69 -31.18
N ASP A 199 8.32 -30.94 -31.52
CA ASP A 199 8.70 -31.84 -32.62
C ASP A 199 8.55 -33.33 -32.23
N GLU A 200 8.77 -33.70 -30.97
CA GLU A 200 8.52 -35.07 -30.47
C GLU A 200 7.01 -35.40 -30.40
N ALA A 201 6.15 -34.40 -30.23
CA ALA A 201 4.69 -34.60 -30.18
C ALA A 201 4.03 -34.89 -31.54
N VAL A 202 4.77 -34.83 -32.66
CA VAL A 202 4.24 -35.02 -34.04
C VAL A 202 4.50 -36.43 -34.59
N GLY A 203 5.14 -37.32 -33.84
CA GLY A 203 5.52 -38.65 -34.33
C GLY A 203 4.88 -39.80 -33.57
N ASP A 204 3.56 -40.01 -33.65
CA ASP A 204 2.92 -41.31 -33.35
C ASP A 204 1.45 -41.37 -33.81
N ASP A 205 1.14 -40.89 -35.03
CA ASP A 205 -0.06 -41.31 -35.77
C ASP A 205 0.34 -42.42 -36.77
N ASP A 206 0.88 -43.53 -36.24
CA ASP A 206 0.99 -44.79 -36.99
C ASP A 206 -0.33 -45.55 -36.76
N ASP A 207 -1.33 -45.24 -37.61
CA ASP A 207 -2.57 -46.02 -37.74
C ASP A 207 -2.23 -47.40 -38.35
N GLY A 208 -1.57 -48.23 -37.54
CA GLY A 208 -1.41 -49.65 -37.72
C GLY A 208 -2.50 -50.40 -36.95
N ASP A 209 -3.24 -51.23 -37.68
CA ASP A 209 -4.03 -52.40 -37.28
C ASP A 209 -5.47 -52.30 -37.81
N ASP A 210 -5.86 -53.06 -38.83
CA ASP A 210 -5.84 -54.51 -39.03
C ASP A 210 -7.22 -55.14 -38.76
N ASP A 211 -7.63 -55.88 -39.79
CA ASP A 211 -8.30 -57.18 -39.77
C ASP A 211 -9.82 -57.35 -39.50
N ASP A 212 -10.37 -58.09 -40.47
CA ASP A 212 -11.52 -59.03 -40.53
C ASP A 212 -12.98 -58.52 -40.51
#